data_AF-A0AAD7N3K8-F1
#
_entry.id   AF-A0AAD7N3K8-F1
#
_cell.length_a   1.000
_cell.length_b   1.000
_cell.length_c   1.000
_cell.angle_alpha   90.00
_cell.angle_beta   90.00
_cell.angle_gamma   90.00
#
_symmetry.space_group_name_H-M   'P 1'
#
loop_
_entity.id
_entity.type
_entity.pdbx_description
1 polymer ?
#
loop_
_entity_poly.entity_id
_entity_poly.type
_entity_poly.pdbx_seq_one_letter_code
_entity_poly.pdbx_strand_id
1 'polypeptide(L)'
;MLVLDLLLQARNFFSHSLAAMSPFFEKSALSFYSIPAVWLTAFVPVMLKSVAIKKVKGFNNVQPRTNVSRVAGDAKIPPAVAARIERMEGAHMNGNENFPLWAVAVLAGNFAGLDNRTMNIISIVYFCARVLYNYVYITQETRRQSSIRTLIFFSNLCLPLYLLLAAATKLARK
;
A
#
# COMPACT_ATOMS: atom_id res chain seq x y z
N MET A 1 -38.13 -12.01 10.66
CA MET A 1 -38.13 -10.81 11.53
C MET A 1 -36.73 -10.57 12.11
N LEU A 2 -36.14 -11.48 12.90
CA LEU A 2 -34.83 -11.31 13.55
C LEU A 2 -33.65 -10.88 12.65
N VAL A 3 -33.52 -11.45 11.45
CA VAL A 3 -32.39 -11.16 10.54
C VAL A 3 -32.45 -9.73 9.98
N LEU A 4 -33.66 -9.23 9.72
CA LEU A 4 -33.85 -7.89 9.17
C LEU A 4 -33.54 -6.81 10.24
N ASP A 5 -33.93 -7.06 11.49
CA ASP A 5 -33.60 -6.18 12.62
C ASP A 5 -32.10 -6.13 12.90
N LEU A 6 -31.40 -7.27 12.81
CA LEU A 6 -29.95 -7.34 12.99
C LEU A 6 -29.21 -6.56 11.87
N LEU A 7 -29.68 -6.67 10.63
CA LEU A 7 -29.12 -5.93 9.49
C LEU A 7 -29.40 -4.42 9.59
N LEU A 8 -30.56 -4.03 10.10
CA LEU A 8 -30.90 -2.63 10.36
C LEU A 8 -30.08 -2.04 11.50
N GLN A 9 -29.86 -2.79 12.59
CA GLN A 9 -28.98 -2.39 13.68
C GLN A 9 -27.53 -2.26 13.21
N ALA A 10 -27.02 -3.22 12.44
CA ALA A 10 -25.68 -3.13 11.86
C ALA A 10 -25.57 -1.89 10.95
N ARG A 11 -26.53 -1.68 10.03
CA ARG A 11 -26.56 -0.51 9.15
C ARG A 11 -26.57 0.80 9.94
N ASN A 12 -27.40 0.90 10.98
CA ASN A 12 -27.49 2.09 11.81
C ASN A 12 -26.23 2.31 12.65
N PHE A 13 -25.63 1.24 13.18
CA PHE A 13 -24.34 1.32 13.87
C PHE A 13 -23.24 1.81 12.94
N PHE A 14 -23.15 1.28 11.72
CA PHE A 14 -22.17 1.73 10.73
C PHE A 14 -22.46 3.16 10.25
N SER A 15 -23.71 3.55 10.04
CA SER A 15 -24.04 4.92 9.62
C SER A 15 -23.74 5.94 10.71
N HIS A 16 -24.05 5.65 11.98
CA HIS A 16 -23.70 6.52 13.11
C HIS A 16 -22.20 6.58 13.35
N SER A 17 -21.48 5.46 13.22
CA SER A 17 -20.01 5.43 13.35
C SER A 17 -19.32 6.24 12.24
N LEU A 18 -19.80 6.11 11.01
CA LEU A 18 -19.31 6.91 9.87
C LEU A 18 -19.63 8.39 10.01
N ALA A 19 -20.82 8.73 10.55
CA ALA A 19 -21.21 10.10 10.82
C ALA A 19 -20.36 10.73 11.95
N ALA A 20 -20.04 9.97 13.01
CA ALA A 20 -19.16 10.44 14.08
C ALA A 20 -17.72 10.71 13.60
N MET A 21 -17.27 9.99 12.58
CA MET A 21 -15.97 10.23 11.94
C MET A 21 -16.02 11.33 10.87
N SER A 22 -17.19 11.85 10.49
CA SER A 22 -17.30 12.85 9.41
C SER A 22 -16.48 14.12 9.64
N PRO A 23 -16.39 14.71 10.86
CA PRO A 23 -15.58 15.91 11.09
C PRO A 23 -14.09 15.65 10.87
N PHE A 24 -13.64 14.43 11.20
CA PHE A 24 -12.27 13.98 10.95
C PHE A 24 -12.00 13.89 9.45
N PHE A 25 -12.89 13.30 8.66
CA PHE A 25 -12.69 13.21 7.20
C PHE A 25 -12.84 14.55 6.47
N GLU A 26 -13.63 15.50 6.98
CA GLU A 26 -13.94 16.75 6.29
C GLU A 26 -12.97 17.90 6.59
N LYS A 27 -12.38 17.95 7.78
CA LYS A 27 -11.53 19.07 8.21
C LYS A 27 -10.04 18.75 8.36
N SER A 28 -9.65 17.48 8.27
CA SER A 28 -8.27 17.08 8.49
C SER A 28 -7.46 16.96 7.19
N ALA A 29 -6.17 17.26 7.30
CA ALA A 29 -5.16 17.10 6.26
C ALA A 29 -4.64 15.64 6.16
N LEU A 30 -5.49 14.62 6.38
CA LEU A 30 -5.06 13.21 6.40
C LEU A 30 -4.38 12.76 5.12
N SER A 31 -4.81 13.30 3.99
CA SER A 31 -4.18 13.02 2.70
C SER A 31 -2.68 13.35 2.70
N PHE A 32 -2.23 14.42 3.35
CA PHE A 32 -0.80 14.74 3.48
C PHE A 32 -0.05 13.74 4.37
N TYR A 33 -0.65 13.31 5.47
CA TYR A 33 -0.07 12.26 6.34
C TYR A 33 0.05 10.91 5.63
N SER A 34 -0.75 10.68 4.59
CA SER A 34 -0.64 9.47 3.78
C SER A 34 0.69 9.38 3.00
N ILE A 35 1.35 10.50 2.71
CA ILE A 35 2.63 10.51 1.98
C ILE A 35 3.70 9.74 2.78
N PRO A 36 4.06 10.14 4.02
CA PRO A 36 5.01 9.37 4.81
C PRO A 36 4.48 7.98 5.19
N ALA A 37 3.16 7.82 5.42
CA ALA A 37 2.59 6.52 5.76
C ALA A 37 2.74 5.49 4.63
N VAL A 38 2.44 5.87 3.38
CA VAL A 38 2.60 5.02 2.20
C VAL A 38 4.08 4.75 1.93
N TRP A 39 4.94 5.76 2.07
CA TRP A 39 6.39 5.58 1.95
C TRP A 39 6.89 4.49 2.91
N LEU A 40 6.46 4.51 4.17
CA LEU A 40 6.82 3.49 5.16
C LEU A 40 6.36 2.08 4.75
N THR A 41 5.23 1.95 4.05
CA THR A 41 4.82 0.62 3.53
C THR A 41 5.85 0.04 2.56
N ALA A 42 6.58 0.86 1.80
CA ALA A 42 7.65 0.38 0.93
C ALA A 42 8.87 -0.11 1.73
N PHE A 43 9.08 0.39 2.95
CA PHE A 43 10.23 0.02 3.78
C PHE A 43 10.00 -1.22 4.64
N VAL A 44 8.76 -1.56 4.97
CA VAL A 44 8.46 -2.79 5.73
C VAL A 44 9.07 -4.05 5.06
N PRO A 45 8.91 -4.30 3.75
CA PRO A 45 9.54 -5.44 3.09
C PRO A 45 11.07 -5.45 3.18
N VAL A 46 11.75 -4.31 3.04
CA VAL A 46 13.22 -4.26 3.13
C VAL A 46 13.73 -4.54 4.55
N MET A 47 12.99 -4.14 5.58
CA MET A 47 13.30 -4.48 6.97
C MET A 47 13.16 -5.99 7.22
N LEU A 48 12.05 -6.59 6.76
CA LEU A 48 11.83 -8.03 6.86
C LEU A 48 12.89 -8.82 6.10
N LYS A 49 13.23 -8.38 4.88
CA LYS A 49 14.31 -8.93 4.05
C LYS A 49 15.64 -8.92 4.81
N SER A 50 16.01 -7.78 5.38
CA SER A 50 17.29 -7.61 6.07
C SER A 50 17.41 -8.50 7.30
N VAL A 51 16.34 -8.64 8.08
CA VAL A 51 16.27 -9.57 9.21
C VAL A 51 16.39 -11.02 8.74
N ALA A 52 15.66 -11.40 7.69
CA ALA A 52 15.69 -12.76 7.16
C ALA A 52 17.11 -13.14 6.66
N ILE A 53 17.74 -12.26 5.88
CA ILE A 53 19.12 -12.44 5.38
C ILE A 53 20.11 -12.55 6.55
N LYS A 54 20.00 -11.68 7.56
CA LYS A 54 20.87 -11.72 8.74
C LYS A 54 20.82 -13.08 9.45
N LYS A 55 19.64 -13.71 9.52
CA LYS A 55 19.46 -15.02 10.15
C LYS A 55 20.07 -16.19 9.37
N VAL A 56 20.05 -16.14 8.04
CA VAL A 56 20.46 -17.30 7.20
C VAL A 56 21.87 -17.21 6.63
N LYS A 57 22.41 -15.99 6.45
CA LYS A 57 23.71 -15.79 5.80
C LYS A 57 24.55 -14.64 6.38
N GLY A 58 23.96 -13.79 7.22
CA GLY A 58 24.58 -12.54 7.65
C GLY A 58 24.46 -11.44 6.60
N PHE A 59 24.19 -10.22 7.05
CA PHE A 59 23.97 -9.07 6.18
C PHE A 59 25.30 -8.39 5.85
N ASN A 60 25.64 -8.27 4.56
CA ASN A 60 26.82 -7.52 4.10
C ASN A 60 26.44 -6.06 3.86
N ASN A 61 26.91 -5.15 4.71
CA ASN A 61 26.69 -3.72 4.56
C ASN A 61 27.65 -3.03 3.58
N VAL A 62 28.77 -3.66 3.21
CA VAL A 62 29.70 -3.12 2.21
C VAL A 62 29.08 -3.20 0.81
N GLN A 63 28.32 -4.27 0.53
CA GLN A 63 27.64 -4.46 -0.75
C GLN A 63 26.17 -4.87 -0.53
N PRO A 64 25.31 -3.96 -0.02
CA PRO A 64 23.97 -4.30 0.48
C PRO A 64 23.04 -4.87 -0.58
N ARG A 65 23.22 -4.46 -1.84
CA ARG A 65 22.42 -4.90 -2.99
C ARG A 65 22.73 -6.33 -3.43
N THR A 66 23.89 -6.88 -3.06
CA THR A 66 24.27 -8.26 -3.39
C THR A 66 23.69 -9.29 -2.42
N ASN A 67 23.11 -8.86 -1.29
CA ASN A 67 22.68 -9.79 -0.25
C ASN A 67 21.61 -10.79 -0.72
N VAL A 68 20.71 -10.37 -1.63
CA VAL A 68 19.69 -11.26 -2.18
C VAL A 68 20.31 -12.34 -3.06
N SER A 69 21.18 -11.97 -4.01
CA SER A 69 21.86 -12.95 -4.88
C SER A 69 22.81 -13.88 -4.10
N ARG A 70 23.46 -13.36 -3.06
CA ARG A 70 24.27 -14.15 -2.11
C ARG A 70 23.45 -15.25 -1.43
N VAL A 71 22.20 -14.97 -1.09
CA VAL A 71 21.29 -15.94 -0.50
C VAL A 71 20.78 -16.92 -1.55
N ALA A 72 20.37 -16.45 -2.72
CA ALA A 72 19.85 -17.28 -3.80
C ALA A 72 20.91 -18.27 -4.36
N GLY A 73 22.19 -17.86 -4.40
CA GLY A 73 23.29 -18.69 -4.87
C GLY A 73 23.87 -19.67 -3.84
N ASP A 74 23.31 -19.75 -2.63
CA ASP A 74 23.81 -20.64 -1.58
C ASP A 74 22.98 -21.92 -1.49
N ALA A 75 23.57 -23.04 -1.93
CA ALA A 75 22.93 -24.35 -1.91
C ALA A 75 22.57 -24.84 -0.49
N LYS A 76 23.12 -24.24 0.57
CA LYS A 76 22.78 -24.58 1.97
C LYS A 76 21.47 -23.92 2.43
N ILE A 77 20.98 -22.90 1.72
CA ILE A 77 19.77 -22.18 2.10
C ILE A 77 18.56 -22.83 1.42
N PRO A 78 17.49 -23.14 2.17
CA PRO A 78 16.28 -23.71 1.58
C PRO A 78 15.71 -22.82 0.45
N PRO A 79 15.37 -23.37 -0.72
CA PRO A 79 14.86 -22.59 -1.86
C PRO A 79 13.64 -21.73 -1.52
N ALA A 80 12.74 -22.22 -0.67
CA ALA A 80 11.57 -21.46 -0.22
C ALA A 80 11.95 -20.19 0.56
N VAL A 81 13.03 -20.24 1.35
CA VAL A 81 13.52 -19.08 2.12
C VAL A 81 14.15 -18.05 1.19
N ALA A 82 14.99 -18.49 0.25
CA ALA A 82 15.58 -17.62 -0.77
C ALA A 82 14.49 -16.93 -1.61
N ALA A 83 13.52 -17.69 -2.11
CA ALA A 83 12.41 -17.15 -2.90
C ALA A 83 11.55 -16.14 -2.10
N ARG A 84 11.34 -16.37 -0.80
CA ARG A 84 10.63 -15.40 0.06
C ARG A 84 11.41 -14.10 0.24
N ILE A 85 12.73 -14.18 0.38
CA ILE A 85 13.64 -13.01 0.45
C ILE A 85 13.59 -12.21 -0.86
N GLU A 86 13.61 -12.89 -2.01
CA GLU A 86 13.44 -12.24 -3.32
C GLU A 86 12.09 -11.54 -3.44
N ARG A 87 11.00 -12.16 -2.97
CA ARG A 87 9.67 -11.52 -2.95
C ARG A 87 9.63 -10.28 -2.05
N MET A 88 10.33 -10.28 -0.92
CA MET A 88 10.46 -9.09 -0.08
C MET A 88 11.21 -7.96 -0.79
N GLU A 89 12.26 -8.28 -1.56
CA GLU A 89 12.96 -7.29 -2.38
C GLU A 89 12.07 -6.74 -3.49
N GLY A 90 11.36 -7.62 -4.21
CA GLY A 90 10.42 -7.23 -5.25
C GLY A 90 9.31 -6.32 -4.72
N ALA A 91 8.77 -6.61 -3.52
CA ALA A 91 7.77 -5.75 -2.88
C ALA A 91 8.33 -4.37 -2.50
N HIS A 92 9.58 -4.29 -2.02
CA HIS A 92 10.25 -3.01 -1.73
C HIS A 92 10.44 -2.17 -3.00
N MET A 93 11.03 -2.78 -4.03
CA MET A 93 11.24 -2.14 -5.33
C MET A 93 9.94 -1.61 -5.93
N ASN A 94 8.89 -2.43 -5.94
CA ASN A 94 7.57 -2.01 -6.42
C ASN A 94 7.01 -0.84 -5.62
N GLY A 95 7.17 -0.85 -4.29
CA GLY A 95 6.77 0.26 -3.43
C GLY A 95 7.48 1.57 -3.81
N ASN A 96 8.79 1.51 -4.06
CA ASN A 96 9.59 2.67 -4.47
C ASN A 96 9.16 3.21 -5.84
N GLU A 97 8.83 2.34 -6.80
CA GLU A 97 8.35 2.74 -8.14
C GLU A 97 6.98 3.43 -8.10
N ASN A 98 6.10 3.00 -7.20
CA ASN A 98 4.73 3.52 -7.10
C ASN A 98 4.64 4.80 -6.24
N PHE A 99 5.58 4.98 -5.30
CA PHE A 99 5.54 6.07 -4.34
C PHE A 99 5.54 7.48 -4.97
N PRO A 100 6.38 7.80 -5.99
CA PRO A 100 6.37 9.12 -6.62
C PRO A 100 5.00 9.48 -7.21
N LEU A 101 4.35 8.52 -7.88
CA LEU A 101 3.01 8.74 -8.45
C LEU A 101 1.98 9.05 -7.35
N TRP A 102 2.04 8.33 -6.22
CA TRP A 102 1.18 8.61 -5.07
C TRP A 102 1.41 10.00 -4.48
N ALA A 103 2.67 10.35 -4.20
CA ALA A 103 3.02 11.64 -3.62
C ALA A 103 2.57 12.80 -4.51
N VAL A 104 2.83 12.72 -5.82
CA VAL A 104 2.40 13.74 -6.79
C VAL A 104 0.87 13.84 -6.86
N ALA A 105 0.15 12.72 -6.85
CA ALA A 105 -1.31 12.72 -6.86
C ALA A 105 -1.92 13.40 -5.63
N VAL A 106 -1.39 13.13 -4.43
CA VAL A 106 -1.83 13.80 -3.20
C VAL A 106 -1.56 15.30 -3.25
N LEU A 107 -0.36 15.70 -3.67
CA LEU A 107 0.01 17.12 -3.76
C LEU A 107 -0.87 17.86 -4.80
N ALA A 108 -1.04 17.28 -5.99
CA ALA A 108 -1.85 17.86 -7.06
C ALA A 108 -3.33 17.98 -6.66
N GLY A 109 -3.90 16.94 -6.04
CA GLY A 109 -5.28 16.96 -5.57
C GLY A 109 -5.54 18.04 -4.51
N ASN A 110 -4.64 18.18 -3.53
CA ASN A 110 -4.74 19.24 -2.53
C ASN A 110 -4.52 20.62 -3.15
N PHE A 111 -3.55 20.79 -4.05
CA PHE A 111 -3.29 22.06 -4.74
C PHE A 111 -4.47 22.52 -5.60
N ALA A 112 -5.11 21.60 -6.33
CA ALA A 112 -6.33 21.89 -7.09
C ALA A 112 -7.54 22.23 -6.19
N GLY A 113 -7.44 21.93 -4.89
CA GLY A 113 -8.49 22.11 -3.91
C GLY A 113 -9.60 21.07 -4.03
N LEU A 114 -9.28 19.81 -4.35
CA LEU A 114 -10.25 18.71 -4.26
C LEU A 114 -10.83 18.61 -2.84
N ASP A 115 -12.04 18.07 -2.70
CA ASP A 115 -12.69 18.00 -1.39
C ASP A 115 -11.92 17.07 -0.44
N ASN A 116 -11.76 17.51 0.82
CA ASN A 116 -10.99 16.77 1.83
C ASN A 116 -11.51 15.35 2.04
N ARG A 117 -12.83 15.14 1.95
CA ARG A 117 -13.45 13.84 2.14
C ARG A 117 -12.96 12.84 1.08
N THR A 118 -13.01 13.21 -0.20
CA THR A 118 -12.47 12.40 -1.31
C THR A 118 -10.98 12.14 -1.12
N MET A 119 -10.20 13.18 -0.85
CA MET A 119 -8.75 13.07 -0.64
C MET A 119 -8.41 12.08 0.49
N ASN A 120 -9.11 12.18 1.62
CA ASN A 120 -8.85 11.37 2.81
C ASN A 120 -9.31 9.92 2.63
N ILE A 121 -10.47 9.67 2.03
CA ILE A 121 -10.95 8.31 1.73
C ILE A 121 -9.99 7.60 0.78
N ILE A 122 -9.62 8.24 -0.33
CA ILE A 122 -8.70 7.64 -1.31
C ILE A 122 -7.34 7.36 -0.69
N SER A 123 -6.85 8.25 0.17
CA SER A 123 -5.60 8.07 0.91
C SER A 123 -5.60 6.86 1.83
N ILE A 124 -6.69 6.65 2.58
CA ILE A 124 -6.85 5.49 3.46
C ILE A 124 -6.97 4.20 2.64
N VAL A 125 -7.78 4.21 1.59
CA VAL A 125 -7.95 3.04 0.71
C VAL A 125 -6.61 2.66 0.07
N TYR A 126 -5.86 3.63 -0.46
CA TYR A 126 -4.56 3.38 -1.08
C TYR A 126 -3.56 2.80 -0.08
N PHE A 127 -3.47 3.39 1.12
CA PHE A 127 -2.61 2.88 2.19
C PHE A 127 -2.94 1.42 2.55
N CYS A 128 -4.22 1.12 2.81
CA CYS A 128 -4.66 -0.23 3.15
C CYS A 128 -4.39 -1.22 2.02
N ALA A 129 -4.65 -0.83 0.76
CA ALA A 129 -4.36 -1.65 -0.41
C ALA A 129 -2.86 -1.92 -0.57
N ARG A 130 -1.98 -0.96 -0.25
CA ARG A 130 -0.51 -1.17 -0.22
C ARG A 130 -0.08 -2.18 0.84
N VAL A 131 -0.67 -2.11 2.04
CA VAL A 131 -0.40 -3.09 3.11
C VAL A 131 -0.83 -4.50 2.67
N LEU A 132 -2.05 -4.64 2.13
CA LEU A 132 -2.55 -5.92 1.61
C LEU A 132 -1.69 -6.44 0.45
N TYR A 133 -1.32 -5.57 -0.49
CA TYR A 133 -0.46 -5.91 -1.62
C TYR A 133 0.87 -6.49 -1.16
N ASN A 134 1.55 -5.83 -0.20
CA ASN A 134 2.82 -6.30 0.35
C ASN A 134 2.68 -7.66 1.02
N TYR A 135 1.60 -7.87 1.80
CA TYR A 135 1.33 -9.15 2.43
C TYR A 135 1.21 -10.27 1.38
N VAL A 136 0.37 -10.07 0.36
CA VAL A 136 0.18 -11.07 -0.72
C VAL A 136 1.48 -11.28 -1.49
N TYR A 137 2.21 -10.22 -1.84
CA TYR A 137 3.49 -10.33 -2.55
C TYR A 137 4.48 -11.19 -1.78
N ILE A 138 4.68 -10.92 -0.49
CA ILE A 138 5.69 -11.64 0.31
C ILE A 138 5.31 -13.12 0.48
N THR A 139 4.03 -13.42 0.64
CA THR A 139 3.50 -14.75 0.98
C THR A 139 3.05 -15.59 -0.21
N GLN A 140 3.00 -15.04 -1.42
CA GLN A 140 2.58 -15.81 -2.59
C GLN A 140 3.54 -16.96 -2.90
N GLU A 141 2.97 -18.11 -3.18
CA GLU A 141 3.67 -19.34 -3.59
C GLU A 141 2.97 -20.01 -4.78
N THR A 142 1.75 -19.57 -5.10
CA THR A 142 0.92 -20.15 -6.17
C THR A 142 0.58 -19.12 -7.24
N ARG A 143 0.25 -19.61 -8.44
CA ARG A 143 -0.21 -18.76 -9.55
C ARG A 143 -1.45 -17.95 -9.18
N ARG A 144 -2.40 -18.55 -8.45
CA ARG A 144 -3.62 -17.87 -7.99
C ARG A 144 -3.32 -16.68 -7.09
N GLN A 145 -2.42 -16.83 -6.12
CA GLN A 145 -2.00 -15.71 -5.25
C GLN A 145 -1.32 -14.61 -6.07
N SER A 146 -0.50 -14.98 -7.06
CA SER A 146 0.13 -13.99 -7.94
C SER A 146 -0.88 -13.21 -8.80
N SER A 147 -1.96 -13.85 -9.25
CA SER A 147 -3.06 -13.16 -9.94
C SER A 147 -3.80 -12.20 -9.01
N ILE A 148 -4.05 -12.59 -7.75
CA ILE A 148 -4.66 -11.71 -6.73
C ILE A 148 -3.77 -10.49 -6.49
N ARG A 149 -2.47 -10.68 -6.34
CA ARG A 149 -1.50 -9.58 -6.22
C ARG A 149 -1.60 -8.62 -7.40
N THR A 150 -1.64 -9.13 -8.63
CA THR A 150 -1.77 -8.31 -9.84
C THR A 150 -3.09 -7.54 -9.88
N LEU A 151 -4.19 -8.16 -9.47
CA LEU A 151 -5.49 -7.48 -9.37
C LEU A 151 -5.44 -6.32 -8.37
N ILE A 152 -4.91 -6.56 -7.17
CA ILE A 152 -4.74 -5.52 -6.14
C ILE A 152 -3.87 -4.37 -6.69
N PHE A 153 -2.78 -4.69 -7.40
CA PHE A 153 -1.90 -3.69 -8.01
C PHE A 153 -2.65 -2.75 -8.94
N PHE A 154 -3.33 -3.30 -9.94
CA PHE A 154 -4.01 -2.48 -10.95
C PHE A 154 -5.21 -1.74 -10.37
N SER A 155 -5.97 -2.33 -9.46
CA SER A 155 -7.03 -1.62 -8.75
C SER A 155 -6.48 -0.44 -7.93
N ASN A 156 -5.34 -0.63 -7.26
CA ASN A 156 -4.71 0.41 -6.47
C ASN A 156 -4.09 1.52 -7.34
N LEU A 157 -3.56 1.18 -8.52
CA LEU A 157 -2.99 2.14 -9.47
C LEU A 157 -4.03 3.14 -9.98
N CYS A 158 -5.31 2.76 -10.08
CA CYS A 158 -6.38 3.65 -10.51
C CYS A 158 -6.60 4.84 -9.57
N LEU A 159 -6.25 4.72 -8.28
CA LEU A 159 -6.52 5.74 -7.27
C LEU A 159 -5.69 7.04 -7.46
N PRO A 160 -4.34 6.99 -7.54
CA PRO A 160 -3.57 8.20 -7.83
C PRO A 160 -3.87 8.78 -9.22
N LEU A 161 -4.14 7.93 -10.22
CA LEU A 161 -4.54 8.39 -11.56
C LEU A 161 -5.87 9.15 -11.52
N TYR A 162 -6.85 8.66 -10.77
CA TYR A 162 -8.10 9.36 -10.54
C TYR A 162 -7.88 10.73 -9.90
N LEU A 163 -7.05 10.82 -8.86
CA LEU A 163 -6.76 12.10 -8.19
C LEU A 163 -6.12 13.11 -9.15
N LEU A 164 -5.19 12.68 -10.00
CA LEU A 164 -4.55 13.53 -11.01
C LEU A 164 -5.54 14.04 -12.05
N LEU A 165 -6.41 13.16 -12.57
CA LEU A 165 -7.44 13.53 -13.54
C LEU A 165 -8.49 14.47 -12.92
N ALA A 166 -8.90 14.20 -11.68
CA ALA A 166 -9.82 15.05 -10.95
C ALA A 166 -9.22 16.43 -10.68
N ALA A 167 -7.95 16.50 -10.29
CA ALA A 167 -7.22 17.74 -10.07
C ALA A 167 -7.12 18.58 -11.36
N ALA A 168 -6.71 17.97 -12.47
CA ALA A 168 -6.64 18.62 -13.78
C ALA A 168 -8.00 19.16 -14.21
N THR A 169 -9.06 18.35 -14.08
CA THR A 169 -10.44 18.75 -14.41
C THR A 169 -10.91 19.94 -13.58
N LYS A 170 -10.59 19.97 -12.28
CA LYS A 170 -10.99 21.06 -11.38
C LYS A 170 -10.26 22.35 -11.71
N LEU A 171 -8.97 22.29 -12.04
CA LEU A 171 -8.18 23.47 -12.42
C LEU A 171 -8.62 24.04 -13.77
N ALA A 172 -8.98 23.20 -14.74
CA ALA A 172 -9.43 23.65 -16.06
C ALA A 172 -10.80 24.36 -16.05
N ARG A 173 -11.55 24.27 -14.95
CA ARG A 173 -12.86 24.93 -14.76
C ARG A 173 -12.78 26.24 -13.96
N LYS A 174 -11.60 26.58 -13.44
CA LYS A 174 -11.34 27.88 -12.79
C LYS A 174 -10.96 28.91 -13.84
#